data_AF-A0A944YCE8-F1
#
_entry.id   AF-A0A944YCE8-F1
#
_cell.length_a   1.000
_cell.length_b   1.000
_cell.length_c   1.000
_cell.angle_alpha   90.00
_cell.angle_beta   90.00
_cell.angle_gamma   90.00
#
_symmetry.space_group_name_H-M   'P 1'
#
loop_
_entity.id
_entity.type
_entity.pdbx_description
1 polymer ?
#
loop_
_entity_poly.entity_id
_entity_poly.type
_entity_poly.pdbx_seq_one_letter_code
_entity_poly.pdbx_strand_id
1 'polypeptide(L)'
;MNSPKTNLLTWSLITGMITTAASSYAAVYKIDFGHIQNEAEILAYEVDYFDGEIFGNPETIFTGEFPEPLTDWDVIPTWTFEDPNSEITEGSASIEGTVNDAGNEVTWKLRDFSGAASDVTVTMLDNDAVTNSVNPDTPPILSGQTANNPTHEGFLYLDFDGNPVPIHPHIDEIAYDEVLVPFVVKDDYNYRNPDTAGTEVLMRFANLEPGYYNVTVFEGRTTDTNGRFGKIWVGDLNGSGAPEEANSGNYSAVTSKGDILAWGQPRTVTVEVTEGNYLWFSEMEDNSGGISGMIIRSVDLAPPPADVTTSNGLFKVDFGHMENEREINDADGFPSGAFPEKLADWNVIPSWSFANPNAEVTEDSSSLEGVANDELTEATWKLTDFSESGNSNVMMTIMDNAALSAETGQAPANGQIANNPTKELYDAVYDGVLVPAIVKDDYNYRDPDTGGTELLMRFSGLSAGTYNVTVFEGRTTDNNGRFGKVWIDGAVVSSAPAEQNTGNYSGVVEIDGAPIVAPGGQPRTVTVDLAEGQHIWFAEMEDNSGGISGLIIRGVEKDPVTDGGSISSIALTDKNVVIEFDGTLMSADSIDGPFNAVDGATSPHSVTPDQASQFFIAE
;
A
#
# COMPACT_ATOMS: atom_id res chain seq x y z
N MET A 1 30.84 -7.76 64.21
CA MET A 1 29.80 -8.53 63.49
C MET A 1 28.49 -7.79 63.67
N ASN A 2 28.05 -7.08 62.64
CA ASN A 2 26.66 -6.66 62.44
C ASN A 2 26.49 -6.42 60.93
N SER A 3 25.46 -7.07 60.40
CA SER A 3 25.13 -7.33 58.99
C SER A 3 24.98 -6.06 58.13
N PRO A 4 25.28 -6.12 56.81
CA PRO A 4 25.11 -4.97 55.93
C PRO A 4 23.62 -4.71 55.65
N LYS A 5 23.31 -3.43 55.46
CA LYS A 5 22.00 -2.92 55.05
C LYS A 5 21.74 -3.31 53.60
N THR A 6 20.67 -4.05 53.37
CA THR A 6 20.08 -4.27 52.05
C THR A 6 19.44 -2.96 51.60
N ASN A 7 20.00 -2.33 50.57
CA ASN A 7 19.30 -1.30 49.80
C ASN A 7 18.19 -2.01 49.02
N LEU A 8 16.94 -1.73 49.38
CA LEU A 8 15.79 -2.09 48.57
C LEU A 8 15.86 -1.19 47.32
N LEU A 9 16.33 -1.75 46.20
CA LEU A 9 16.13 -1.17 44.89
C LEU A 9 14.63 -1.31 44.59
N THR A 10 13.89 -0.22 44.67
CA THR A 10 12.54 -0.13 44.08
C THR A 10 12.69 -0.30 42.58
N TRP A 11 12.42 -1.50 42.09
CA TRP A 11 12.10 -1.72 40.69
C TRP A 11 10.75 -1.02 40.44
N SER A 12 10.80 0.21 39.95
CA SER A 12 9.66 0.78 39.25
C SER A 12 9.48 -0.05 38.00
N LEU A 13 8.52 -0.97 38.04
CA LEU A 13 7.95 -1.57 36.84
C LEU A 13 7.31 -0.40 36.07
N ILE A 14 8.04 0.17 35.13
CA ILE A 14 7.43 0.96 34.06
C ILE A 14 6.77 -0.09 33.18
N THR A 15 5.53 -0.44 33.50
CA THR A 15 4.62 -1.00 32.52
C THR A 15 4.36 0.15 31.56
N GLY A 16 5.22 0.28 30.55
CA GLY A 16 4.85 0.98 29.33
C GLY A 16 3.59 0.29 28.86
N MET A 17 2.44 0.96 29.00
CA MET A 17 1.31 0.64 28.17
C MET A 17 1.80 0.96 26.75
N ILE A 18 2.32 -0.06 26.07
CA ILE A 18 2.21 -0.12 24.62
C ILE A 18 0.71 -0.21 24.41
N THR A 19 0.06 0.95 24.33
CA THR A 19 -1.19 1.05 23.62
C THR A 19 -0.84 0.70 22.20
N THR A 20 -1.01 -0.57 21.84
CA THR A 20 -1.18 -0.96 20.45
C THR A 20 -2.28 -0.05 19.92
N ALA A 21 -1.93 0.85 19.02
CA ALA A 21 -2.93 1.58 18.27
C ALA A 21 -3.63 0.50 17.45
N ALA A 22 -4.75 -0.03 17.96
CA ALA A 22 -5.69 -0.74 17.10
C ALA A 22 -6.00 0.23 15.97
N SER A 23 -5.68 -0.15 14.73
CA SER A 23 -5.96 0.65 13.55
C SER A 23 -7.47 0.80 13.43
N SER A 24 -8.01 1.88 13.99
CA SER A 24 -9.43 2.20 13.90
C SER A 24 -9.65 2.90 12.56
N TYR A 25 -10.00 2.12 11.55
CA TYR A 25 -10.46 2.67 10.27
C TYR A 25 -11.87 3.25 10.46
N ALA A 26 -12.20 4.31 9.71
CA ALA A 26 -13.56 4.86 9.73
C ALA A 26 -14.58 3.94 9.06
N ALA A 27 -14.16 3.15 8.07
CA ALA A 27 -14.95 2.08 7.44
C ALA A 27 -14.05 0.98 6.87
N VAL A 28 -14.49 -0.28 6.97
CA VAL A 28 -13.85 -1.45 6.34
C VAL A 28 -14.90 -2.41 5.81
N TYR A 29 -14.82 -2.73 4.53
CA TYR A 29 -15.63 -3.75 3.87
C TYR A 29 -14.72 -4.86 3.39
N LYS A 30 -15.05 -6.09 3.77
CA LYS A 30 -14.27 -7.30 3.44
C LYS A 30 -15.19 -8.24 2.68
N ILE A 31 -14.86 -8.51 1.42
CA ILE A 31 -15.72 -9.23 0.50
C ILE A 31 -14.96 -10.44 -0.02
N ASP A 32 -15.59 -11.59 0.13
CA ASP A 32 -15.11 -12.87 -0.38
C ASP A 32 -16.00 -13.30 -1.54
N PHE A 33 -15.39 -13.54 -2.68
CA PHE A 33 -16.07 -13.96 -3.90
C PHE A 33 -15.84 -15.45 -4.10
N GLY A 34 -16.58 -16.26 -3.37
CA GLY A 34 -16.45 -17.71 -3.41
C GLY A 34 -16.96 -18.30 -2.11
N HIS A 35 -17.64 -19.45 -2.17
CA HIS A 35 -18.18 -20.10 -0.96
C HIS A 35 -17.70 -21.55 -0.80
N ILE A 36 -17.06 -22.11 -1.82
CA ILE A 36 -16.64 -23.49 -1.86
C ILE A 36 -15.64 -23.77 -0.75
N GLN A 37 -14.59 -22.96 -0.57
CA GLN A 37 -13.61 -23.20 0.50
C GLN A 37 -14.16 -22.90 1.89
N ASN A 38 -15.07 -21.92 1.99
CA ASN A 38 -15.71 -21.52 3.24
C ASN A 38 -16.66 -22.57 3.82
N GLU A 39 -17.13 -23.50 2.98
CA GLU A 39 -18.21 -24.41 3.33
C GLU A 39 -17.89 -25.88 3.01
N ALA A 40 -16.75 -26.15 2.36
CA ALA A 40 -16.28 -27.50 2.06
C ALA A 40 -15.51 -28.14 3.22
N GLU A 41 -15.41 -29.47 3.17
CA GLU A 41 -14.56 -30.23 4.08
C GLU A 41 -13.09 -29.83 3.89
N ILE A 42 -12.39 -29.58 5.00
CA ILE A 42 -10.95 -29.34 5.00
C ILE A 42 -10.28 -30.62 4.53
N LEU A 43 -9.41 -30.50 3.53
CA LEU A 43 -8.66 -31.64 3.00
C LEU A 43 -7.23 -31.63 3.56
N ALA A 44 -6.57 -32.77 3.51
CA ALA A 44 -5.12 -32.84 3.64
C ALA A 44 -4.57 -33.60 2.44
N TYR A 45 -3.29 -33.42 2.13
CA TYR A 45 -2.67 -34.06 0.97
C TYR A 45 -1.43 -34.83 1.37
N GLU A 46 -1.41 -36.13 1.13
CA GLU A 46 -0.21 -36.94 1.26
C GLU A 46 0.62 -36.83 -0.02
N VAL A 47 1.92 -36.56 0.11
CA VAL A 47 2.87 -36.43 -1.00
C VAL A 47 4.14 -37.22 -0.73
N ASP A 48 4.77 -37.71 -1.81
CA ASP A 48 6.11 -38.31 -1.73
C ASP A 48 7.15 -37.18 -1.70
N TYR A 49 7.63 -36.83 -0.51
CA TYR A 49 8.59 -35.74 -0.31
C TYR A 49 9.99 -36.27 -0.05
N PHE A 50 10.94 -35.90 -0.91
CA PHE A 50 12.33 -36.33 -0.78
C PHE A 50 13.29 -35.22 -1.24
N ASP A 51 14.34 -34.95 -0.45
CA ASP A 51 15.40 -33.96 -0.75
C ASP A 51 14.93 -32.54 -1.16
N GLY A 52 13.73 -32.10 -0.72
CA GLY A 52 13.21 -30.76 -1.03
C GLY A 52 12.18 -30.72 -2.15
N GLU A 53 11.84 -31.86 -2.76
CA GLU A 53 10.92 -31.94 -3.90
C GLU A 53 9.73 -32.88 -3.62
N ILE A 54 8.55 -32.55 -4.18
CA ILE A 54 7.39 -33.46 -4.24
C ILE A 54 7.50 -34.33 -5.49
N PHE A 55 7.30 -35.62 -5.32
CA PHE A 55 7.17 -36.60 -6.39
C PHE A 55 5.74 -37.14 -6.48
N GLY A 56 5.25 -37.28 -7.71
CA GLY A 56 3.93 -37.84 -7.98
C GLY A 56 2.77 -36.86 -7.75
N ASN A 57 1.54 -37.37 -7.87
CA ASN A 57 0.34 -36.58 -7.62
C ASN A 57 -0.03 -36.72 -6.13
N PRO A 58 -0.43 -35.62 -5.46
CA PRO A 58 -0.91 -35.69 -4.09
C PRO A 58 -2.12 -36.61 -3.95
N GLU A 59 -2.15 -37.41 -2.88
CA GLU A 59 -3.32 -38.21 -2.51
C GLU A 59 -4.19 -37.42 -1.51
N THR A 60 -5.46 -37.19 -1.87
CA THR A 60 -6.41 -36.44 -1.03
C THR A 60 -6.84 -37.26 0.19
N ILE A 61 -6.71 -36.65 1.36
CA ILE A 61 -7.22 -37.14 2.65
C ILE A 61 -8.41 -36.27 3.07
N PHE A 62 -9.54 -36.94 3.29
CA PHE A 62 -10.76 -36.35 3.86
C PHE A 62 -10.63 -36.33 5.39
N THR A 63 -10.63 -35.15 5.99
CA THR A 63 -10.42 -34.97 7.44
C THR A 63 -11.68 -35.21 8.26
N GLY A 64 -12.85 -35.04 7.65
CA GLY A 64 -14.16 -34.96 8.29
C GLY A 64 -14.41 -33.65 9.03
N GLU A 65 -13.48 -32.69 8.95
CA GLU A 65 -13.57 -31.37 9.56
C GLU A 65 -14.02 -30.33 8.54
N PHE A 66 -14.83 -29.38 8.98
CA PHE A 66 -15.31 -28.27 8.16
C PHE A 66 -14.87 -26.97 8.84
N PRO A 67 -14.55 -25.92 8.06
CA PRO A 67 -14.29 -24.61 8.62
C PRO A 67 -15.53 -24.10 9.36
N GLU A 68 -15.31 -23.34 10.43
CA GLU A 68 -16.39 -22.55 11.02
C GLU A 68 -16.85 -21.50 10.00
N PRO A 69 -18.15 -21.17 9.94
CA PRO A 69 -18.63 -20.17 9.00
C PRO A 69 -17.86 -18.85 9.15
N LEU A 70 -17.43 -18.31 8.01
CA LEU A 70 -16.67 -17.08 7.96
C LEU A 70 -17.54 -15.90 8.41
N THR A 71 -17.33 -15.43 9.64
CA THR A 71 -18.17 -14.37 10.23
C THR A 71 -17.61 -12.97 10.04
N ASP A 72 -16.32 -12.84 9.72
CA ASP A 72 -15.61 -11.57 9.58
C ASP A 72 -15.43 -11.13 8.11
N TRP A 73 -16.18 -11.74 7.17
CA TRP A 73 -16.21 -11.39 5.75
C TRP A 73 -17.62 -11.55 5.18
N ASP A 74 -17.99 -10.70 4.23
CA ASP A 74 -19.19 -10.86 3.41
C ASP A 74 -18.92 -11.82 2.25
N VAL A 75 -19.51 -13.01 2.32
CA VAL A 75 -19.31 -14.07 1.32
C VAL A 75 -20.39 -13.98 0.24
N ILE A 76 -19.98 -13.81 -1.02
CA ILE A 76 -20.85 -13.85 -2.19
C ILE A 76 -20.64 -15.20 -2.90
N PRO A 77 -21.65 -16.11 -2.87
CA PRO A 77 -21.52 -17.45 -3.42
C PRO A 77 -21.62 -17.46 -4.95
N THR A 78 -21.68 -18.63 -5.56
CA THR A 78 -22.23 -18.77 -6.93
C THR A 78 -23.62 -18.16 -6.99
N TRP A 79 -23.89 -17.36 -8.01
CA TRP A 79 -25.16 -16.64 -8.13
C TRP A 79 -25.57 -16.47 -9.60
N THR A 80 -26.87 -16.28 -9.83
CA THR A 80 -27.42 -15.93 -11.16
C THR A 80 -28.42 -14.79 -11.07
N PHE A 81 -28.73 -14.13 -12.19
CA PHE A 81 -29.83 -13.17 -12.24
C PHE A 81 -31.22 -13.80 -12.03
N GLU A 82 -31.37 -15.11 -12.29
CA GLU A 82 -32.64 -15.81 -12.07
C GLU A 82 -32.85 -16.10 -10.58
N ASP A 83 -31.81 -16.57 -9.92
CA ASP A 83 -31.79 -16.85 -8.48
C ASP A 83 -30.39 -16.56 -7.93
N PRO A 84 -30.18 -15.41 -7.27
CA PRO A 84 -28.88 -15.07 -6.71
C PRO A 84 -28.56 -15.82 -5.42
N ASN A 85 -29.54 -16.54 -4.85
CA ASN A 85 -29.44 -17.16 -3.54
C ASN A 85 -29.48 -18.70 -3.63
N SER A 86 -29.35 -19.29 -4.83
CA SER A 86 -29.55 -20.73 -5.06
C SER A 86 -28.56 -21.62 -4.31
N GLU A 87 -27.35 -21.13 -4.04
CA GLU A 87 -26.31 -21.85 -3.30
C GLU A 87 -26.23 -21.47 -1.81
N ILE A 88 -27.11 -20.57 -1.32
CA ILE A 88 -27.11 -20.22 0.10
C ILE A 88 -27.78 -21.33 0.90
N THR A 89 -27.04 -21.92 1.84
CA THR A 89 -27.53 -22.98 2.73
C THR A 89 -27.71 -22.51 4.17
N GLU A 90 -28.51 -23.21 4.96
CA GLU A 90 -28.71 -22.86 6.39
C GLU A 90 -27.40 -23.01 7.16
N GLY A 91 -26.92 -21.90 7.73
CA GLY A 91 -25.65 -21.87 8.47
C GLY A 91 -24.41 -21.53 7.62
N SER A 92 -24.59 -21.29 6.32
CA SER A 92 -23.55 -20.74 5.45
C SER A 92 -23.08 -19.35 5.89
N ALA A 93 -21.87 -18.97 5.45
CA ALA A 93 -21.34 -17.61 5.61
C ALA A 93 -21.90 -16.64 4.55
N SER A 94 -22.53 -17.19 3.50
CA SER A 94 -23.01 -16.48 2.33
C SER A 94 -24.14 -15.48 2.65
N ILE A 95 -24.04 -14.28 2.07
CA ILE A 95 -25.04 -13.21 2.23
C ILE A 95 -26.07 -13.21 1.09
N GLU A 96 -27.32 -12.88 1.40
CA GLU A 96 -28.41 -12.86 0.42
C GLU A 96 -28.31 -11.66 -0.55
N GLY A 97 -28.44 -11.95 -1.85
CA GLY A 97 -28.57 -10.99 -2.92
C GLY A 97 -30.02 -10.70 -3.28
N THR A 98 -30.27 -9.50 -3.81
CA THR A 98 -31.57 -9.09 -4.35
C THR A 98 -31.43 -8.70 -5.81
N VAL A 99 -32.21 -9.35 -6.68
CA VAL A 99 -32.27 -9.00 -8.10
C VAL A 99 -33.14 -7.75 -8.30
N ASN A 100 -32.74 -6.87 -9.21
CA ASN A 100 -33.58 -5.75 -9.64
C ASN A 100 -34.79 -6.20 -10.48
N ASP A 101 -35.77 -5.32 -10.68
CA ASP A 101 -36.99 -5.62 -11.45
C ASP A 101 -36.70 -6.01 -12.92
N ALA A 102 -35.57 -5.57 -13.46
CA ALA A 102 -35.16 -5.85 -14.84
C ALA A 102 -34.47 -7.21 -15.01
N GLY A 103 -34.04 -7.85 -13.93
CA GLY A 103 -33.34 -9.15 -13.97
C GLY A 103 -31.92 -9.05 -14.54
N ASN A 104 -31.24 -7.91 -14.35
CA ASN A 104 -29.91 -7.66 -14.92
C ASN A 104 -28.92 -7.00 -13.94
N GLU A 105 -29.33 -6.78 -12.69
CA GLU A 105 -28.46 -6.38 -11.60
C GLU A 105 -28.79 -7.23 -10.36
N VAL A 106 -27.77 -7.59 -9.59
CA VAL A 106 -27.94 -8.18 -8.24
C VAL A 106 -27.23 -7.32 -7.22
N THR A 107 -27.92 -7.01 -6.12
CA THR A 107 -27.40 -6.15 -5.06
C THR A 107 -27.30 -6.90 -3.74
N TRP A 108 -26.16 -6.76 -3.06
CA TRP A 108 -25.91 -7.25 -1.71
C TRP A 108 -25.66 -6.09 -0.77
N LYS A 109 -26.12 -6.23 0.48
CA LYS A 109 -25.83 -5.29 1.55
C LYS A 109 -24.54 -5.72 2.26
N LEU A 110 -23.58 -4.82 2.35
CA LEU A 110 -22.30 -5.07 2.99
C LEU A 110 -22.33 -4.69 4.47
N ARG A 111 -21.56 -5.41 5.28
CA ARG A 111 -21.25 -5.08 6.68
C ARG A 111 -20.02 -4.19 6.72
N ASP A 112 -20.06 -3.20 7.61
CA ASP A 112 -18.87 -2.43 7.95
C ASP A 112 -18.21 -3.06 9.19
N PHE A 113 -17.02 -3.62 8.97
CA PHE A 113 -16.22 -4.31 9.98
C PHE A 113 -15.42 -3.34 10.86
N SER A 114 -15.52 -2.02 10.65
CA SER A 114 -15.04 -0.99 11.59
C SER A 114 -15.87 -0.92 12.88
N GLY A 115 -17.08 -1.50 12.86
CA GLY A 115 -18.03 -1.49 13.98
C GLY A 115 -19.21 -0.54 13.80
N ALA A 116 -19.32 0.18 12.68
CA ALA A 116 -20.49 0.98 12.35
C ALA A 116 -21.61 0.14 11.72
N ALA A 117 -22.85 0.61 11.84
CA ALA A 117 -23.94 0.06 11.02
C ALA A 117 -23.78 0.61 9.60
N SER A 118 -23.84 -0.27 8.60
CA SER A 118 -23.71 0.12 7.21
C SER A 118 -25.03 0.01 6.44
N ASP A 119 -25.21 0.89 5.45
CA ASP A 119 -26.16 0.76 4.35
C ASP A 119 -25.44 0.70 2.98
N VAL A 120 -24.12 0.48 3.01
CA VAL A 120 -23.32 0.24 1.81
C VAL A 120 -23.79 -1.03 1.13
N THR A 121 -23.81 -0.97 -0.20
CA THR A 121 -24.18 -2.10 -1.04
C THR A 121 -23.17 -2.27 -2.16
N VAL A 122 -23.00 -3.52 -2.60
CA VAL A 122 -22.37 -3.84 -3.89
C VAL A 122 -23.45 -4.31 -4.84
N THR A 123 -23.44 -3.78 -6.06
CA THR A 123 -24.32 -4.23 -7.15
C THR A 123 -23.47 -4.76 -8.29
N MET A 124 -23.73 -5.99 -8.73
CA MET A 124 -23.06 -6.60 -9.88
C MET A 124 -23.95 -6.61 -11.11
N LEU A 125 -23.36 -6.31 -12.27
CA LEU A 125 -24.04 -6.22 -13.56
C LEU A 125 -23.08 -6.44 -14.74
N ASP A 126 -23.64 -6.69 -15.92
CA ASP A 126 -22.87 -6.84 -17.16
C ASP A 126 -22.38 -5.47 -17.66
N ASN A 127 -21.19 -5.41 -18.25
CA ASN A 127 -20.82 -4.29 -19.10
C ASN A 127 -21.42 -4.50 -20.51
N ASP A 128 -22.71 -4.20 -20.65
CA ASP A 128 -23.45 -4.40 -21.91
C ASP A 128 -22.73 -3.81 -23.13
N ALA A 129 -22.11 -2.64 -23.01
CA ALA A 129 -21.42 -1.99 -24.12
C ALA A 129 -20.20 -2.82 -24.59
N VAL A 130 -19.37 -3.28 -23.65
CA VAL A 130 -18.20 -4.13 -23.93
C VAL A 130 -18.66 -5.50 -24.41
N THR A 131 -19.59 -6.15 -23.71
CA THR A 131 -20.10 -7.49 -24.04
C THR A 131 -20.70 -7.54 -25.45
N ASN A 132 -21.49 -6.54 -25.84
CA ASN A 132 -22.06 -6.46 -27.20
C ASN A 132 -20.99 -6.20 -28.28
N SER A 133 -19.82 -5.68 -27.91
CA SER A 133 -18.71 -5.44 -28.85
C SER A 133 -17.87 -6.70 -29.12
N VAL A 134 -17.76 -7.61 -28.15
CA VAL A 134 -16.96 -8.84 -28.24
C VAL A 134 -17.49 -9.78 -29.33
N ASN A 135 -18.81 -10.00 -29.36
CA ASN A 135 -19.46 -10.79 -30.39
C ASN A 135 -20.85 -10.21 -30.72
N PRO A 136 -20.94 -9.28 -31.69
CA PRO A 136 -22.20 -8.56 -31.95
C PRO A 136 -23.38 -9.43 -32.42
N ASP A 137 -23.10 -10.59 -33.01
CA ASP A 137 -24.16 -11.49 -33.51
C ASP A 137 -24.71 -12.41 -32.41
N THR A 138 -23.85 -12.79 -31.44
CA THR A 138 -24.21 -13.59 -30.27
C THR A 138 -23.42 -13.11 -29.06
N PRO A 139 -23.82 -11.98 -28.44
CA PRO A 139 -23.10 -11.42 -27.30
C PRO A 139 -23.06 -12.42 -26.13
N PRO A 140 -21.90 -12.58 -25.47
CA PRO A 140 -21.75 -13.45 -24.30
C PRO A 140 -22.32 -12.74 -23.06
N ILE A 141 -23.64 -12.53 -23.03
CA ILE A 141 -24.34 -11.80 -21.94
C ILE A 141 -24.12 -12.50 -20.61
N LEU A 142 -23.79 -11.72 -19.57
CA LEU A 142 -23.66 -12.19 -18.20
C LEU A 142 -24.97 -12.83 -17.73
N SER A 143 -24.86 -14.02 -17.14
CA SER A 143 -25.98 -14.70 -16.48
C SER A 143 -25.84 -14.79 -14.96
N GLY A 144 -24.64 -14.53 -14.47
CA GLY A 144 -24.22 -14.69 -13.09
C GLY A 144 -22.72 -14.96 -12.99
N GLN A 145 -22.28 -15.37 -11.79
CA GLN A 145 -20.93 -15.86 -11.57
C GLN A 145 -20.96 -17.24 -10.91
N THR A 146 -19.92 -18.03 -11.16
CA THR A 146 -19.76 -19.37 -10.59
C THR A 146 -18.52 -19.39 -9.72
N ALA A 147 -18.66 -19.88 -8.49
CA ALA A 147 -17.54 -20.12 -7.60
C ALA A 147 -16.69 -21.28 -8.10
N ASN A 148 -15.39 -21.21 -7.90
CA ASN A 148 -14.46 -22.30 -8.17
C ASN A 148 -13.25 -22.23 -7.25
N ASN A 149 -12.66 -23.38 -6.99
CA ASN A 149 -11.48 -23.53 -6.18
C ASN A 149 -10.44 -24.39 -6.93
N PRO A 150 -9.34 -23.80 -7.43
CA PRO A 150 -8.42 -24.50 -8.31
C PRO A 150 -7.13 -24.95 -7.61
N THR A 151 -6.75 -24.33 -6.49
CA THR A 151 -5.42 -24.40 -5.91
C THR A 151 -5.51 -24.92 -4.49
N HIS A 152 -4.70 -25.94 -4.21
CA HIS A 152 -4.64 -26.55 -2.88
C HIS A 152 -3.59 -25.84 -2.00
N GLU A 153 -3.37 -24.54 -2.19
CA GLU A 153 -2.18 -23.84 -1.68
C GLU A 153 -2.31 -23.30 -0.25
N GLY A 154 -2.94 -24.07 0.60
CA GLY A 154 -3.15 -23.81 2.02
C GLY A 154 -3.77 -25.02 2.69
N PHE A 155 -3.70 -26.16 2.00
CA PHE A 155 -3.92 -27.44 2.62
C PHE A 155 -2.60 -27.96 3.18
N LEU A 156 -2.71 -28.72 4.28
CA LEU A 156 -1.56 -29.34 4.91
C LEU A 156 -1.02 -30.46 4.02
N TYR A 157 0.15 -30.25 3.43
CA TYR A 157 0.92 -31.29 2.76
C TYR A 157 1.66 -32.12 3.78
N LEU A 158 1.44 -33.43 3.77
CA LEU A 158 2.04 -34.39 4.67
C LEU A 158 2.96 -35.34 3.90
N ASP A 159 4.13 -35.65 4.46
CA ASP A 159 4.93 -36.79 4.01
C ASP A 159 4.26 -38.13 4.38
N PHE A 160 4.81 -39.25 3.91
CA PHE A 160 4.28 -40.60 4.21
C PHE A 160 4.27 -40.95 5.71
N ASP A 161 5.05 -40.24 6.52
CA ASP A 161 5.09 -40.40 7.97
C ASP A 161 4.09 -39.47 8.69
N GLY A 162 3.33 -38.65 7.93
CA GLY A 162 2.34 -37.71 8.43
C GLY A 162 2.92 -36.40 8.95
N ASN A 163 4.16 -36.05 8.56
CA ASN A 163 4.78 -34.79 8.97
C ASN A 163 4.53 -33.68 7.92
N PRO A 164 4.33 -32.41 8.34
CA PRO A 164 4.19 -31.29 7.41
C PRO A 164 5.40 -31.13 6.49
N VAL A 165 5.14 -30.93 5.20
CA VAL A 165 6.18 -30.71 4.19
C VAL A 165 6.59 -29.21 4.13
N PRO A 166 7.87 -28.85 4.25
CA PRO A 166 8.31 -27.44 4.42
C PRO A 166 8.29 -26.54 3.17
N ILE A 167 7.83 -27.01 2.01
CA ILE A 167 8.00 -26.32 0.72
C ILE A 167 6.97 -25.23 0.42
N HIS A 168 5.87 -25.20 1.19
CA HIS A 168 4.95 -24.08 1.25
C HIS A 168 4.63 -23.90 2.74
N PRO A 169 5.18 -22.89 3.44
CA PRO A 169 4.79 -22.67 4.82
C PRO A 169 3.27 -22.48 4.83
N HIS A 170 2.55 -23.41 5.46
CA HIS A 170 1.13 -23.24 5.72
C HIS A 170 0.99 -22.02 6.63
N ILE A 171 0.54 -20.91 6.06
CA ILE A 171 0.18 -19.73 6.82
C ILE A 171 -1.34 -19.69 6.79
N ASP A 172 -1.95 -19.83 7.97
CA ASP A 172 -3.42 -19.86 8.11
C ASP A 172 -4.04 -18.55 7.57
N GLU A 173 -3.32 -17.44 7.70
CA GLU A 173 -3.79 -16.09 7.39
C GLU A 173 -2.62 -15.17 6.98
N ILE A 174 -2.88 -14.24 6.06
CA ILE A 174 -1.92 -13.24 5.58
C ILE A 174 -2.52 -11.83 5.71
N ALA A 175 -1.67 -10.80 5.67
CA ALA A 175 -2.16 -9.43 5.73
C ALA A 175 -2.15 -8.76 4.35
N TYR A 176 -3.33 -8.33 3.89
CA TYR A 176 -3.49 -7.46 2.73
C TYR A 176 -4.05 -6.12 3.20
N ASP A 177 -3.36 -5.03 2.90
CA ASP A 177 -3.77 -3.67 3.30
C ASP A 177 -4.16 -3.58 4.79
N GLU A 178 -3.35 -4.21 5.65
CA GLU A 178 -3.55 -4.29 7.11
C GLU A 178 -4.80 -5.07 7.56
N VAL A 179 -5.43 -5.81 6.66
CA VAL A 179 -6.55 -6.70 6.94
C VAL A 179 -6.09 -8.14 6.87
N LEU A 180 -6.47 -8.93 7.86
CA LEU A 180 -6.25 -10.36 7.92
C LEU A 180 -7.13 -11.07 6.88
N VAL A 181 -6.48 -11.77 5.96
CA VAL A 181 -7.11 -12.55 4.91
C VAL A 181 -6.86 -14.03 5.20
N PRO A 182 -7.90 -14.76 5.67
CA PRO A 182 -7.82 -16.19 5.83
C PRO A 182 -7.57 -16.86 4.49
N PHE A 183 -6.85 -17.98 4.51
CA PHE A 183 -6.56 -18.71 3.29
C PHE A 183 -7.82 -19.11 2.50
N VAL A 184 -8.89 -19.47 3.21
CA VAL A 184 -10.20 -19.83 2.62
C VAL A 184 -10.82 -18.73 1.76
N VAL A 185 -10.50 -17.47 2.06
CA VAL A 185 -10.89 -16.28 1.28
C VAL A 185 -9.92 -16.06 0.11
N LYS A 186 -8.64 -16.32 0.35
CA LYS A 186 -7.60 -16.11 -0.66
C LYS A 186 -7.83 -17.02 -1.88
N ASP A 187 -8.14 -18.28 -1.65
CA ASP A 187 -8.04 -19.35 -2.67
C ASP A 187 -9.37 -19.81 -3.29
N ASP A 188 -10.49 -19.23 -2.87
CA ASP A 188 -11.75 -19.33 -3.60
C ASP A 188 -11.86 -18.18 -4.60
N TYR A 189 -12.64 -18.33 -5.68
CA TYR A 189 -12.93 -17.21 -6.59
C TYR A 189 -14.27 -17.39 -7.31
N ASN A 190 -14.88 -16.27 -7.69
CA ASN A 190 -16.04 -16.24 -8.59
C ASN A 190 -15.59 -15.79 -9.97
N TYR A 191 -15.98 -16.55 -11.00
CA TYR A 191 -15.76 -16.20 -12.40
C TYR A 191 -17.06 -15.98 -13.14
N ARG A 192 -17.00 -15.19 -14.20
CA ARG A 192 -18.16 -14.84 -15.04
C ARG A 192 -18.78 -16.06 -15.71
N ASN A 193 -20.11 -16.06 -15.88
CA ASN A 193 -20.80 -17.04 -16.70
C ASN A 193 -21.63 -16.37 -17.83
N PRO A 194 -21.28 -16.60 -19.12
CA PRO A 194 -20.13 -17.34 -19.60
C PRO A 194 -18.82 -16.57 -19.35
N ASP A 195 -17.76 -17.31 -18.99
CA ASP A 195 -16.40 -16.77 -18.93
C ASP A 195 -15.95 -16.53 -20.36
N THR A 196 -15.63 -15.28 -20.71
CA THR A 196 -15.28 -14.93 -22.08
C THR A 196 -14.31 -13.76 -22.09
N ALA A 197 -13.14 -13.98 -22.68
CA ALA A 197 -12.08 -12.99 -22.75
C ALA A 197 -12.55 -11.69 -23.41
N GLY A 198 -12.17 -10.56 -22.82
CA GLY A 198 -12.53 -9.22 -23.28
C GLY A 198 -13.95 -8.78 -22.89
N THR A 199 -14.65 -9.55 -22.07
CA THR A 199 -15.88 -9.09 -21.38
C THR A 199 -15.53 -8.54 -20.00
N GLU A 200 -16.49 -7.91 -19.35
CA GLU A 200 -16.29 -7.31 -18.02
C GLU A 200 -17.49 -7.58 -17.11
N VAL A 201 -17.23 -7.81 -15.82
CA VAL A 201 -18.24 -7.74 -14.75
C VAL A 201 -18.06 -6.42 -14.02
N LEU A 202 -19.11 -5.60 -13.99
CA LEU A 202 -19.11 -4.35 -13.25
C LEU A 202 -19.58 -4.59 -11.82
N MET A 203 -18.93 -3.95 -10.87
CA MET A 203 -19.32 -3.87 -9.46
C MET A 203 -19.46 -2.40 -9.08
N ARG A 204 -20.66 -2.01 -8.65
CA ARG A 204 -20.98 -0.65 -8.19
C ARG A 204 -21.20 -0.65 -6.70
N PHE A 205 -20.39 0.12 -5.97
CA PHE A 205 -20.49 0.32 -4.54
C PHE A 205 -21.20 1.64 -4.25
N ALA A 206 -22.31 1.57 -3.50
CA ALA A 206 -23.15 2.72 -3.19
C ALA A 206 -23.13 3.03 -1.70
N ASN A 207 -23.46 4.29 -1.36
CA ASN A 207 -23.58 4.80 0.01
C ASN A 207 -22.28 4.76 0.83
N LEU A 208 -21.12 4.72 0.17
CA LEU A 208 -19.87 5.04 0.84
C LEU A 208 -19.91 6.51 1.26
N GLU A 209 -19.49 6.79 2.49
CA GLU A 209 -19.32 8.17 2.95
C GLU A 209 -18.23 8.86 2.12
N PRO A 210 -18.31 10.18 1.91
CA PRO A 210 -17.24 10.89 1.21
C PRO A 210 -15.90 10.77 1.93
N GLY A 211 -14.83 10.50 1.20
CA GLY A 211 -13.49 10.31 1.74
C GLY A 211 -12.60 9.49 0.81
N TYR A 212 -11.41 9.15 1.30
CA TYR A 212 -10.45 8.34 0.55
C TYR A 212 -10.54 6.87 0.95
N TYR A 213 -10.41 5.99 -0.04
CA TYR A 213 -10.52 4.55 0.16
C TYR A 213 -9.42 3.81 -0.56
N ASN A 214 -8.74 2.92 0.15
CA ASN A 214 -7.97 1.84 -0.46
C ASN A 214 -8.93 0.77 -0.95
N VAL A 215 -8.79 0.38 -2.22
CA VAL A 215 -9.49 -0.75 -2.83
C VAL A 215 -8.44 -1.79 -3.17
N THR A 216 -8.38 -2.84 -2.36
CA THR A 216 -7.45 -3.95 -2.54
C THR A 216 -8.17 -5.14 -3.15
N VAL A 217 -7.70 -5.61 -4.29
CA VAL A 217 -8.21 -6.80 -4.98
C VAL A 217 -7.13 -7.86 -5.03
N PHE A 218 -7.55 -9.13 -4.99
CA PHE A 218 -6.63 -10.26 -5.02
C PHE A 218 -7.28 -11.49 -5.63
N GLU A 219 -6.43 -12.31 -6.23
CA GLU A 219 -6.74 -13.67 -6.67
C GLU A 219 -5.71 -14.61 -6.04
N GLY A 220 -6.16 -15.69 -5.39
CA GLY A 220 -5.25 -16.68 -4.79
C GLY A 220 -4.70 -17.69 -5.78
N ARG A 221 -5.33 -17.84 -6.95
CA ARG A 221 -4.97 -18.81 -7.97
C ARG A 221 -3.56 -18.58 -8.51
N THR A 222 -2.68 -19.55 -8.31
CA THR A 222 -1.28 -19.58 -8.79
C THR A 222 -1.06 -20.27 -10.13
N THR A 223 -2.14 -20.67 -10.79
CA THR A 223 -2.09 -21.35 -12.09
C THR A 223 -2.49 -20.45 -13.24
N ASP A 224 -2.80 -19.19 -12.96
CA ASP A 224 -3.25 -18.24 -13.97
C ASP A 224 -2.08 -17.44 -14.56
N THR A 225 -1.54 -17.95 -15.66
CA THR A 225 -0.41 -17.32 -16.35
C THR A 225 -0.78 -16.10 -17.20
N ASN A 226 -2.07 -15.80 -17.36
CA ASN A 226 -2.51 -14.63 -18.13
C ASN A 226 -2.55 -13.36 -17.29
N GLY A 227 -2.53 -13.49 -15.96
CA GLY A 227 -2.68 -12.41 -15.00
C GLY A 227 -4.14 -11.96 -14.86
N ARG A 228 -4.40 -11.15 -13.83
CA ARG A 228 -5.72 -10.57 -13.56
C ARG A 228 -5.71 -9.09 -13.37
N PHE A 229 -6.67 -8.43 -14.00
CA PHE A 229 -6.66 -7.00 -14.17
C PHE A 229 -8.07 -6.43 -14.01
N GLY A 230 -8.13 -5.24 -13.45
CA GLY A 230 -9.38 -4.54 -13.24
C GLY A 230 -9.21 -3.05 -13.32
N LYS A 231 -10.36 -2.39 -13.45
CA LYS A 231 -10.48 -0.94 -13.45
C LYS A 231 -11.15 -0.52 -12.16
N ILE A 232 -10.53 0.40 -11.42
CA ILE A 232 -11.05 0.96 -10.18
C ILE A 232 -11.22 2.46 -10.41
N TRP A 233 -12.43 2.99 -10.22
CA TRP A 233 -12.69 4.42 -10.40
C TRP A 233 -13.87 4.90 -9.57
N VAL A 234 -14.05 6.22 -9.50
CA VAL A 234 -15.22 6.85 -8.90
C VAL A 234 -15.99 7.58 -9.99
N GLY A 235 -17.30 7.36 -10.02
CA GLY A 235 -18.16 7.87 -11.09
C GLY A 235 -19.61 8.00 -10.68
N ASP A 236 -20.45 8.47 -11.61
CA ASP A 236 -21.89 8.55 -11.40
C ASP A 236 -22.56 7.16 -11.38
N LEU A 237 -23.90 7.14 -11.26
CA LEU A 237 -24.70 5.90 -11.27
C LEU A 237 -24.52 5.06 -12.55
N ASN A 238 -24.04 5.67 -13.64
CA ASN A 238 -23.82 5.03 -14.93
C ASN A 238 -22.35 4.63 -15.16
N GLY A 239 -21.46 4.84 -14.18
CA GLY A 239 -20.05 4.50 -14.29
C GLY A 239 -19.23 5.48 -15.13
N SER A 240 -19.65 6.74 -15.23
CA SER A 240 -18.86 7.76 -15.96
C SER A 240 -17.42 7.86 -15.42
N GLY A 241 -16.45 8.07 -16.30
CA GLY A 241 -15.05 8.31 -15.89
C GLY A 241 -14.22 7.04 -15.70
N ALA A 242 -14.71 5.88 -16.15
CA ALA A 242 -13.92 4.66 -16.19
C ALA A 242 -12.61 4.87 -16.96
N PRO A 243 -11.46 4.41 -16.44
CA PRO A 243 -10.19 4.48 -17.15
C PRO A 243 -10.24 3.59 -18.40
N GLU A 244 -9.49 3.98 -19.45
CA GLU A 244 -9.43 3.22 -20.70
C GLU A 244 -8.77 1.84 -20.49
N GLU A 245 -7.71 1.83 -19.69
CA GLU A 245 -6.91 0.63 -19.35
C GLU A 245 -7.07 0.25 -17.88
N ALA A 246 -6.69 -0.98 -17.53
CA ALA A 246 -6.63 -1.42 -16.15
C ALA A 246 -5.66 -0.56 -15.33
N ASN A 247 -6.08 -0.18 -14.12
CA ASN A 247 -5.25 0.56 -13.16
C ASN A 247 -4.99 -0.22 -11.86
N SER A 248 -5.54 -1.43 -11.72
CA SER A 248 -5.17 -2.33 -10.62
C SER A 248 -3.74 -2.87 -10.75
N GLY A 249 -3.21 -2.98 -11.97
CA GLY A 249 -2.10 -3.89 -12.25
C GLY A 249 -2.51 -5.36 -12.15
N ASN A 250 -1.56 -6.28 -12.31
CA ASN A 250 -1.83 -7.72 -12.24
C ASN A 250 -2.07 -8.14 -10.77
N TYR A 251 -3.26 -8.60 -10.37
CA TYR A 251 -3.49 -9.14 -9.01
C TYR A 251 -3.58 -10.67 -8.93
N SER A 252 -3.21 -11.35 -10.03
CA SER A 252 -3.03 -12.80 -10.02
C SER A 252 -1.79 -13.19 -9.23
N ALA A 253 -1.84 -14.35 -8.58
CA ALA A 253 -0.71 -14.93 -7.87
C ALA A 253 0.42 -15.43 -8.80
N VAL A 254 0.33 -15.18 -10.11
CA VAL A 254 1.42 -15.37 -11.08
C VAL A 254 1.90 -14.02 -11.59
N THR A 255 3.21 -13.76 -11.48
CA THR A 255 3.81 -12.51 -11.96
C THR A 255 3.82 -12.44 -13.49
N SER A 256 4.10 -11.24 -14.03
CA SER A 256 4.28 -11.04 -15.48
C SER A 256 5.45 -11.85 -16.07
N LYS A 257 6.37 -12.34 -15.22
CA LYS A 257 7.49 -13.21 -15.60
C LYS A 257 7.17 -14.70 -15.49
N GLY A 258 6.00 -15.05 -14.95
CA GLY A 258 5.58 -16.43 -14.71
C GLY A 258 6.01 -16.99 -13.35
N ASP A 259 6.51 -16.16 -12.44
CA ASP A 259 6.84 -16.59 -11.08
C ASP A 259 5.55 -16.80 -10.27
N ILE A 260 5.53 -17.83 -9.43
CA ILE A 260 4.39 -18.17 -8.59
C ILE A 260 4.57 -17.54 -7.20
N LEU A 261 3.58 -16.79 -6.78
CA LEU A 261 3.52 -16.11 -5.49
C LEU A 261 2.53 -16.84 -4.57
N ALA A 262 3.05 -17.75 -3.75
CA ALA A 262 2.24 -18.60 -2.86
C ALA A 262 1.33 -17.80 -1.91
N TRP A 263 1.67 -16.55 -1.59
CA TRP A 263 0.85 -15.66 -0.75
C TRP A 263 0.00 -14.67 -1.56
N GLY A 264 -0.24 -14.92 -2.85
CA GLY A 264 -1.09 -14.09 -3.71
C GLY A 264 -0.35 -12.90 -4.34
N GLN A 265 -1.03 -11.95 -4.95
CA GLN A 265 -0.42 -10.68 -5.38
C GLN A 265 -1.44 -9.55 -5.24
N PRO A 266 -1.83 -9.18 -4.01
CA PRO A 266 -2.86 -8.17 -3.82
C PRO A 266 -2.46 -6.84 -4.47
N ARG A 267 -3.42 -6.17 -5.08
CA ARG A 267 -3.23 -4.83 -5.66
C ARG A 267 -4.16 -3.84 -5.01
N THR A 268 -3.59 -2.71 -4.60
CA THR A 268 -4.33 -1.64 -3.96
C THR A 268 -4.33 -0.39 -4.83
N VAL A 269 -5.51 0.15 -5.06
CA VAL A 269 -5.69 1.49 -5.65
C VAL A 269 -6.42 2.36 -4.62
N THR A 270 -5.85 3.51 -4.31
CA THR A 270 -6.54 4.51 -3.49
C THR A 270 -7.42 5.37 -4.40
N VAL A 271 -8.66 5.64 -3.99
CA VAL A 271 -9.59 6.53 -4.70
C VAL A 271 -10.22 7.56 -3.77
N GLU A 272 -10.72 8.66 -4.33
CA GLU A 272 -11.55 9.64 -3.64
C GLU A 272 -13.02 9.44 -4.00
N VAL A 273 -13.83 9.09 -2.99
CA VAL A 273 -15.27 9.05 -3.10
C VAL A 273 -15.83 10.40 -2.67
N THR A 274 -16.59 11.06 -3.55
CA THR A 274 -17.28 12.31 -3.24
C THR A 274 -18.78 12.09 -3.07
N GLU A 275 -19.48 13.03 -2.42
CA GLU A 275 -20.93 12.95 -2.22
C GLU A 275 -21.69 12.68 -3.53
N GLY A 276 -22.57 11.68 -3.51
CA GLY A 276 -23.42 11.31 -4.64
C GLY A 276 -22.76 10.46 -5.74
N ASN A 277 -21.45 10.21 -5.64
CA ASN A 277 -20.74 9.29 -6.53
C ASN A 277 -20.70 7.87 -5.97
N TYR A 278 -20.28 6.95 -6.84
CA TYR A 278 -20.16 5.53 -6.58
C TYR A 278 -18.72 5.10 -6.82
N LEU A 279 -18.21 4.21 -5.97
CA LEU A 279 -17.00 3.47 -6.30
C LEU A 279 -17.38 2.37 -7.29
N TRP A 280 -16.57 2.21 -8.33
CA TRP A 280 -16.73 1.21 -9.35
C TRP A 280 -15.50 0.33 -9.44
N PHE A 281 -15.75 -0.95 -9.64
CA PHE A 281 -14.76 -1.91 -10.07
C PHE A 281 -15.26 -2.60 -11.34
N SER A 282 -14.35 -2.88 -12.26
CA SER A 282 -14.61 -3.75 -13.40
C SER A 282 -13.60 -4.89 -13.38
N GLU A 283 -14.08 -6.11 -13.22
CA GLU A 283 -13.29 -7.31 -13.48
C GLU A 283 -13.10 -7.45 -14.99
N MET A 284 -11.87 -7.53 -15.49
CA MET A 284 -11.60 -7.73 -16.92
C MET A 284 -11.36 -9.21 -17.20
N GLU A 285 -12.33 -9.85 -17.84
CA GLU A 285 -12.31 -11.29 -18.06
C GLU A 285 -11.30 -11.66 -19.15
N ASP A 286 -10.60 -12.76 -18.91
CA ASP A 286 -9.54 -13.27 -19.78
C ASP A 286 -9.81 -14.72 -20.25
N ASN A 287 -11.01 -15.26 -19.97
CA ASN A 287 -11.39 -16.66 -20.20
C ASN A 287 -10.64 -17.67 -19.31
N SER A 288 -10.18 -17.25 -18.13
CA SER A 288 -9.43 -18.13 -17.23
C SER A 288 -9.62 -17.82 -15.75
N GLY A 289 -10.84 -17.91 -15.20
CA GLY A 289 -11.07 -17.86 -13.75
C GLY A 289 -11.67 -16.51 -13.30
N GLY A 290 -11.46 -16.05 -12.06
CA GLY A 290 -11.97 -14.73 -11.66
C GLY A 290 -11.33 -14.15 -10.40
N ILE A 291 -12.13 -13.39 -9.64
CA ILE A 291 -11.69 -12.63 -8.46
C ILE A 291 -11.95 -13.43 -7.18
N SER A 292 -10.96 -13.45 -6.27
CA SER A 292 -11.08 -14.13 -4.97
C SER A 292 -11.67 -13.24 -3.91
N GLY A 293 -11.17 -12.02 -3.77
CA GLY A 293 -11.69 -11.12 -2.75
C GLY A 293 -11.34 -9.67 -2.98
N MET A 294 -11.99 -8.83 -2.20
CA MET A 294 -11.82 -7.39 -2.21
C MET A 294 -11.91 -6.82 -0.79
N ILE A 295 -11.02 -5.89 -0.48
CA ILE A 295 -11.06 -5.07 0.73
C ILE A 295 -11.26 -3.61 0.30
N ILE A 296 -12.25 -2.94 0.88
CA ILE A 296 -12.45 -1.50 0.72
C ILE A 296 -12.33 -0.84 2.08
N ARG A 297 -11.31 -0.01 2.27
CA ARG A 297 -10.93 0.54 3.57
C ARG A 297 -10.72 2.04 3.50
N SER A 298 -11.33 2.78 4.41
CA SER A 298 -11.12 4.23 4.51
C SER A 298 -9.67 4.55 4.90
N VAL A 299 -9.07 5.57 4.25
CA VAL A 299 -7.73 6.08 4.55
C VAL A 299 -7.73 7.60 4.61
N ASP A 300 -6.72 8.18 5.26
CA ASP A 300 -6.58 9.64 5.42
C ASP A 300 -5.84 10.31 4.25
N LEU A 301 -5.23 9.53 3.36
CA LEU A 301 -4.40 10.04 2.28
C LEU A 301 -5.18 10.18 0.99
N ALA A 302 -5.01 11.33 0.33
CA ALA A 302 -5.54 11.57 -0.99
C ALA A 302 -5.01 10.54 -1.99
N PRO A 303 -5.83 10.08 -2.95
CA PRO A 303 -5.40 9.12 -3.96
C PRO A 303 -4.27 9.70 -4.81
N PRO A 304 -3.35 8.86 -5.29
CA PRO A 304 -2.41 9.30 -6.30
C PRO A 304 -3.16 9.69 -7.59
N PRO A 305 -2.63 10.63 -8.40
CA PRO A 305 -3.19 10.91 -9.71
C PRO A 305 -3.11 9.66 -10.58
N ALA A 306 -4.01 9.53 -11.55
CA ALA A 306 -4.06 8.39 -12.46
C ALA A 306 -2.74 8.17 -13.23
N ASP A 307 -2.02 9.25 -13.50
CA ASP A 307 -0.65 9.22 -14.00
C ASP A 307 0.26 9.96 -13.02
N VAL A 308 1.09 9.21 -12.28
CA VAL A 308 2.02 9.80 -11.30
C VAL A 308 3.13 10.63 -11.94
N THR A 309 3.37 10.51 -13.25
CA THR A 309 4.39 11.31 -13.93
C THR A 309 3.98 12.78 -14.06
N THR A 310 2.70 13.12 -13.93
CA THR A 310 2.21 14.51 -13.94
C THR A 310 2.42 15.23 -12.60
N SER A 311 2.97 14.53 -11.59
CA SER A 311 3.28 15.09 -10.27
C SER A 311 4.30 16.24 -10.33
N ASN A 312 4.33 17.11 -9.32
CA ASN A 312 5.30 18.23 -9.20
C ASN A 312 6.70 17.76 -8.72
N GLY A 313 7.16 16.62 -9.23
CA GLY A 313 8.36 15.91 -8.81
C GLY A 313 8.04 14.45 -8.50
N LEU A 314 8.85 13.53 -9.02
CA LEU A 314 8.76 12.10 -8.73
C LEU A 314 10.17 11.52 -8.60
N PHE A 315 10.58 11.24 -7.37
CA PHE A 315 11.89 10.68 -7.05
C PHE A 315 11.70 9.30 -6.44
N LYS A 316 12.09 8.28 -7.19
CA LYS A 316 12.04 6.88 -6.77
C LYS A 316 13.46 6.45 -6.43
N VAL A 317 13.70 6.04 -5.20
CA VAL A 317 15.03 5.67 -4.68
C VAL A 317 14.99 4.22 -4.25
N ASP A 318 15.93 3.46 -4.79
CA ASP A 318 16.16 2.06 -4.47
C ASP A 318 17.46 1.97 -3.67
N PHE A 319 17.37 1.36 -2.49
CA PHE A 319 18.48 1.20 -1.57
C PHE A 319 18.95 -0.25 -1.60
N GLY A 320 19.95 -0.52 -2.43
CA GLY A 320 20.41 -1.87 -2.71
C GLY A 320 20.72 -2.03 -4.19
N HIS A 321 21.72 -2.83 -4.53
CA HIS A 321 22.09 -3.09 -5.93
C HIS A 321 22.21 -4.58 -6.25
N MET A 322 22.15 -5.44 -5.23
CA MET A 322 22.43 -6.85 -5.39
C MET A 322 21.39 -7.53 -6.26
N GLU A 323 20.09 -7.31 -6.04
CA GLU A 323 19.10 -7.97 -6.90
C GLU A 323 19.05 -7.36 -8.29
N ASN A 324 19.36 -6.06 -8.41
CA ASN A 324 19.45 -5.34 -9.68
C ASN A 324 20.55 -5.84 -10.61
N GLU A 325 21.63 -6.40 -10.04
CA GLU A 325 22.89 -6.63 -10.75
C GLU A 325 23.41 -8.08 -10.61
N ARG A 326 22.72 -8.93 -9.86
CA ARG A 326 23.08 -10.34 -9.67
C ARG A 326 22.72 -11.18 -10.89
N GLU A 327 23.60 -12.11 -11.22
CA GLU A 327 23.34 -13.13 -12.23
C GLU A 327 22.09 -13.95 -11.88
N ILE A 328 21.19 -14.09 -12.86
CA ILE A 328 19.97 -14.88 -12.74
C ILE A 328 20.37 -16.35 -12.68
N ASN A 329 19.80 -17.09 -11.72
CA ASN A 329 19.97 -18.53 -11.66
C ASN A 329 18.98 -19.23 -12.60
N ASP A 330 19.37 -20.36 -13.17
CA ASP A 330 18.46 -21.26 -13.88
C ASP A 330 17.53 -22.01 -12.91
N ALA A 331 16.62 -22.83 -13.46
CA ALA A 331 15.63 -23.59 -12.69
C ALA A 331 16.26 -24.57 -11.67
N ASP A 332 17.53 -24.97 -11.89
CA ASP A 332 18.29 -25.86 -11.00
C ASP A 332 19.12 -25.06 -9.97
N GLY A 333 18.99 -23.73 -9.95
CA GLY A 333 19.68 -22.83 -9.03
C GLY A 333 21.12 -22.50 -9.41
N PHE A 334 21.58 -22.85 -10.62
CA PHE A 334 22.93 -22.52 -11.10
C PHE A 334 22.97 -21.18 -11.83
N PRO A 335 24.09 -20.43 -11.79
CA PRO A 335 24.21 -19.18 -12.55
C PRO A 335 24.04 -19.42 -14.06
N SER A 336 23.09 -18.69 -14.67
CA SER A 336 22.66 -18.93 -16.06
C SER A 336 23.50 -18.21 -17.11
N GLY A 337 24.34 -17.26 -16.71
CA GLY A 337 25.01 -16.28 -17.57
C GLY A 337 24.15 -15.08 -17.95
N ALA A 338 22.88 -15.05 -17.55
CA ALA A 338 21.97 -13.93 -17.79
C ALA A 338 21.91 -13.00 -16.57
N PHE A 339 21.69 -11.72 -16.81
CA PHE A 339 21.55 -10.68 -15.79
C PHE A 339 20.22 -9.94 -15.98
N PRO A 340 19.66 -9.35 -14.92
CA PRO A 340 18.51 -8.46 -15.03
C PRO A 340 18.79 -7.30 -15.99
N GLU A 341 17.74 -6.78 -16.60
CA GLU A 341 17.85 -5.52 -17.31
C GLU A 341 18.15 -4.38 -16.32
N LYS A 342 18.94 -3.41 -16.76
CA LYS A 342 19.28 -2.24 -15.95
C LYS A 342 18.02 -1.53 -15.48
N LEU A 343 17.94 -1.29 -14.17
CA LEU A 343 16.82 -0.59 -13.54
C LEU A 343 16.90 0.91 -13.82
N ALA A 344 16.54 1.31 -15.05
CA ALA A 344 16.69 2.68 -15.54
C ALA A 344 15.65 3.67 -14.99
N ASP A 345 14.58 3.15 -14.38
CA ASP A 345 13.43 3.92 -13.90
C ASP A 345 13.47 4.13 -12.36
N TRP A 346 14.62 3.90 -11.74
CA TRP A 346 14.86 4.11 -10.30
C TRP A 346 16.25 4.71 -10.06
N ASN A 347 16.38 5.52 -9.01
CA ASN A 347 17.68 5.99 -8.53
C ASN A 347 18.27 4.93 -7.59
N VAL A 348 19.18 4.10 -8.10
CA VAL A 348 19.77 2.98 -7.36
C VAL A 348 20.98 3.43 -6.54
N ILE A 349 20.96 3.14 -5.24
CA ILE A 349 22.03 3.45 -4.28
C ILE A 349 22.69 2.12 -3.86
N PRO A 350 23.95 1.86 -4.25
CA PRO A 350 24.61 0.58 -4.00
C PRO A 350 25.06 0.42 -2.54
N SER A 351 25.84 -0.62 -2.22
CA SER A 351 26.69 -0.57 -1.01
C SER A 351 27.71 0.57 -1.16
N TRP A 352 27.94 1.34 -0.10
CA TRP A 352 28.78 2.53 -0.17
C TRP A 352 29.39 2.89 1.18
N SER A 353 30.47 3.70 1.16
CA SER A 353 31.05 4.30 2.36
C SER A 353 31.33 5.78 2.17
N PHE A 354 31.39 6.56 3.25
CA PHE A 354 31.81 7.97 3.17
C PHE A 354 33.21 8.13 2.56
N ALA A 355 34.09 7.14 2.73
CA ALA A 355 35.41 7.14 2.14
C ALA A 355 35.41 6.84 0.63
N ASN A 356 34.46 6.04 0.16
CA ASN A 356 34.30 5.67 -1.23
C ASN A 356 32.84 5.37 -1.55
N PRO A 357 32.05 6.37 -1.97
CA PRO A 357 30.64 6.17 -2.27
C PRO A 357 30.41 5.35 -3.54
N ASN A 358 31.44 5.17 -4.37
CA ASN A 358 31.36 4.50 -5.67
C ASN A 358 32.05 3.13 -5.66
N ALA A 359 32.17 2.49 -4.49
CA ALA A 359 32.92 1.23 -4.36
C ALA A 359 32.36 0.10 -5.23
N GLU A 360 31.03 0.01 -5.32
CA GLU A 360 30.32 -1.03 -6.10
C GLU A 360 29.73 -0.49 -7.42
N VAL A 361 30.01 0.75 -7.80
CA VAL A 361 29.53 1.31 -9.08
C VAL A 361 30.40 0.78 -10.22
N THR A 362 29.78 0.14 -11.21
CA THR A 362 30.44 -0.38 -12.42
C THR A 362 29.91 0.30 -13.69
N GLU A 363 30.53 0.06 -14.84
CA GLU A 363 30.11 0.69 -16.10
C GLU A 363 28.69 0.27 -16.51
N ASP A 364 28.31 -0.97 -16.19
CA ASP A 364 27.03 -1.57 -16.56
C ASP A 364 26.00 -1.57 -15.40
N SER A 365 26.39 -1.14 -14.19
CA SER A 365 25.50 -1.11 -13.00
C SER A 365 24.32 -0.15 -13.16
N SER A 366 23.22 -0.43 -12.46
CA SER A 366 22.07 0.50 -12.34
C SER A 366 22.38 1.66 -11.38
N SER A 367 23.36 1.44 -10.51
CA SER A 367 23.79 2.32 -9.42
C SER A 367 24.23 3.72 -9.86
N LEU A 368 23.83 4.73 -9.09
CA LEU A 368 24.25 6.12 -9.26
C LEU A 368 25.64 6.39 -8.67
N GLU A 369 26.41 7.25 -9.32
CA GLU A 369 27.65 7.79 -8.76
C GLU A 369 27.34 8.82 -7.65
N GLY A 370 27.93 8.59 -6.48
CA GLY A 370 27.93 9.50 -5.34
C GLY A 370 29.22 10.31 -5.21
N VAL A 371 29.15 11.37 -4.42
CA VAL A 371 30.28 12.25 -4.09
C VAL A 371 30.37 12.40 -2.57
N ALA A 372 31.52 12.06 -2.00
CA ALA A 372 31.82 12.29 -0.59
C ALA A 372 32.22 13.75 -0.35
N ASN A 373 31.88 14.29 0.83
CA ASN A 373 32.45 15.56 1.28
C ASN A 373 33.92 15.41 1.71
N ASP A 374 34.60 16.55 1.89
CA ASP A 374 36.02 16.57 2.25
C ASP A 374 36.30 15.94 3.63
N GLU A 375 35.33 16.00 4.55
CA GLU A 375 35.43 15.44 5.89
C GLU A 375 35.13 13.94 5.96
N LEU A 376 34.64 13.32 4.88
CA LEU A 376 34.21 11.92 4.82
C LEU A 376 33.13 11.59 5.89
N THR A 377 32.15 12.47 6.01
CA THR A 377 31.01 12.36 6.94
C THR A 377 29.66 12.41 6.24
N GLU A 378 29.64 12.80 4.96
CA GLU A 378 28.45 12.89 4.13
C GLU A 378 28.76 12.36 2.73
N ALA A 379 27.79 11.68 2.12
CA ALA A 379 27.83 11.29 0.71
C ALA A 379 26.58 11.82 0.01
N THR A 380 26.73 12.32 -1.22
CA THR A 380 25.66 12.98 -1.96
C THR A 380 25.49 12.39 -3.36
N TRP A 381 24.24 12.12 -3.74
CA TRP A 381 23.84 11.66 -5.06
C TRP A 381 22.91 12.67 -5.71
N LYS A 382 23.07 12.84 -7.02
CA LYS A 382 22.13 13.61 -7.84
C LYS A 382 20.99 12.70 -8.25
N LEU A 383 19.77 13.05 -7.87
CA LEU A 383 18.59 12.26 -8.22
C LEU A 383 18.03 12.66 -9.58
N THR A 384 17.51 11.67 -10.28
CA THR A 384 16.66 11.83 -11.46
C THR A 384 15.23 12.05 -11.01
N ASP A 385 14.62 13.09 -11.55
CA ASP A 385 13.18 13.32 -11.47
C ASP A 385 12.50 12.58 -12.63
N PHE A 386 11.62 11.65 -12.31
CA PHE A 386 10.86 10.85 -13.27
C PHE A 386 9.50 11.46 -13.61
N SER A 387 9.19 12.65 -13.08
CA SER A 387 8.01 13.42 -13.46
C SER A 387 8.25 14.26 -14.72
N GLU A 388 7.16 14.72 -15.33
CA GLU A 388 7.18 15.68 -16.43
C GLU A 388 7.79 17.04 -16.03
N SER A 389 7.84 17.34 -14.72
CA SER A 389 8.48 18.57 -14.22
C SER A 389 10.00 18.59 -14.46
N GLY A 390 10.62 17.40 -14.48
CA GLY A 390 12.01 17.20 -14.87
C GLY A 390 13.02 17.99 -14.04
N ASN A 391 12.81 18.15 -12.72
CA ASN A 391 13.70 18.90 -11.85
C ASN A 391 15.09 18.24 -11.76
N SER A 392 16.06 18.86 -12.43
CA SER A 392 17.42 18.36 -12.49
C SER A 392 18.35 18.82 -11.35
N ASN A 393 17.83 19.45 -10.30
CA ASN A 393 18.62 20.05 -9.23
C ASN A 393 18.56 19.25 -7.91
N VAL A 394 17.78 18.18 -7.87
CA VAL A 394 17.55 17.45 -6.62
C VAL A 394 18.76 16.60 -6.25
N MET A 395 19.20 16.77 -5.01
CA MET A 395 20.31 16.02 -4.43
C MET A 395 19.85 15.33 -3.15
N MET A 396 20.22 14.06 -2.99
CA MET A 396 20.11 13.33 -1.73
C MET A 396 21.49 13.28 -1.06
N THR A 397 21.59 13.78 0.16
CA THR A 397 22.78 13.64 1.01
C THR A 397 22.47 12.71 2.16
N ILE A 398 23.29 11.69 2.38
CA ILE A 398 23.21 10.78 3.54
C ILE A 398 24.36 11.07 4.50
N MET A 399 24.11 11.03 5.80
CA MET A 399 25.07 11.30 6.88
C MET A 399 24.69 10.57 8.19
N ASP A 400 25.68 10.34 9.08
CA ASP A 400 25.42 9.79 10.41
C ASP A 400 24.72 10.83 11.32
N ASN A 401 23.77 10.39 12.15
CA ASN A 401 23.34 11.19 13.29
C ASN A 401 24.40 11.13 14.40
N ALA A 402 25.54 11.76 14.17
CA ALA A 402 26.72 11.67 15.04
C ALA A 402 26.46 12.12 16.48
N ALA A 403 25.50 13.05 16.69
CA ALA A 403 25.09 13.47 18.02
C ALA A 403 24.40 12.32 18.78
N LEU A 404 23.45 11.63 18.13
CA LEU A 404 22.77 10.48 18.71
C LEU A 404 23.73 9.29 18.91
N SER A 405 24.58 9.00 17.93
CA SER A 405 25.62 7.97 18.05
C SER A 405 26.52 8.25 19.26
N ALA A 406 26.94 9.50 19.47
CA ALA A 406 27.77 9.88 20.61
C ALA A 406 27.01 9.81 21.95
N GLU A 407 25.73 10.21 21.98
CA GLU A 407 24.87 10.13 23.17
C GLU A 407 24.67 8.67 23.63
N THR A 408 24.43 7.78 22.68
CA THR A 408 24.22 6.35 22.91
C THR A 408 25.53 5.56 23.07
N GLY A 409 26.67 6.19 22.81
CA GLY A 409 28.00 5.60 22.91
C GLY A 409 28.33 4.61 21.78
N GLN A 410 27.61 4.71 20.66
CA GLN A 410 27.79 3.86 19.49
C GLN A 410 28.86 4.41 18.55
N ALA A 411 29.40 3.54 17.70
CA ALA A 411 30.34 3.95 16.67
C ALA A 411 29.63 4.80 15.59
N PRO A 412 30.28 5.84 15.04
CA PRO A 412 29.78 6.55 13.87
C PRO A 412 29.59 5.60 12.68
N ALA A 413 28.66 5.93 11.78
CA ALA A 413 28.49 5.18 10.55
C ALA A 413 29.70 5.32 9.63
N ASN A 414 30.05 4.25 8.93
CA ASN A 414 31.01 4.25 7.82
C ASN A 414 30.30 4.48 6.47
N GLY A 415 29.02 4.16 6.39
CA GLY A 415 28.20 4.16 5.18
C GLY A 415 27.06 3.15 5.32
N GLN A 416 26.70 2.50 4.21
CA GLN A 416 25.70 1.45 4.18
C GLN A 416 26.16 0.23 3.38
N ILE A 417 25.67 -0.94 3.77
CA ILE A 417 25.92 -2.21 3.10
C ILE A 417 24.59 -2.73 2.58
N ALA A 418 24.58 -3.17 1.31
CA ALA A 418 23.44 -3.84 0.72
C ALA A 418 23.32 -5.27 1.26
N ASN A 419 22.09 -5.70 1.54
CA ASN A 419 21.75 -7.09 1.74
C ASN A 419 20.43 -7.44 1.04
N ASN A 420 20.22 -8.72 0.73
CA ASN A 420 18.97 -9.22 0.16
C ASN A 420 18.30 -10.08 1.25
N PRO A 421 17.08 -9.72 1.71
CA PRO A 421 16.50 -10.37 2.85
C PRO A 421 15.79 -11.69 2.52
N THR A 422 15.10 -11.78 1.39
CA THR A 422 14.38 -12.98 0.91
C THR A 422 13.89 -12.67 -0.50
N LYS A 423 13.88 -13.66 -1.40
CA LYS A 423 13.31 -13.52 -2.75
C LYS A 423 11.81 -13.70 -2.68
N GLU A 424 11.13 -12.66 -2.21
CA GLU A 424 9.68 -12.68 -2.17
C GLU A 424 9.12 -12.64 -3.59
N LEU A 425 9.80 -11.98 -4.54
CA LEU A 425 9.38 -11.87 -5.94
C LEU A 425 8.05 -11.12 -6.12
N TYR A 426 7.63 -10.33 -5.12
CA TYR A 426 6.39 -9.55 -5.15
C TYR A 426 6.63 -8.14 -5.70
N ASP A 427 5.99 -7.86 -6.83
CA ASP A 427 5.78 -6.48 -7.27
C ASP A 427 4.66 -5.84 -6.44
N ALA A 428 4.76 -4.57 -6.11
CA ALA A 428 3.72 -3.82 -5.38
C ALA A 428 3.44 -2.46 -6.02
N VAL A 429 2.33 -1.81 -5.66
CA VAL A 429 2.04 -0.42 -6.08
C VAL A 429 1.99 0.45 -4.83
N TYR A 430 2.93 1.38 -4.70
CA TYR A 430 3.04 2.29 -3.55
C TYR A 430 2.88 3.74 -4.02
N ASP A 431 1.91 4.46 -3.46
CA ASP A 431 1.65 5.87 -3.81
C ASP A 431 1.51 6.10 -5.34
N GLY A 432 0.88 5.13 -6.03
CA GLY A 432 0.68 5.12 -7.48
C GLY A 432 1.90 4.69 -8.31
N VAL A 433 3.03 4.34 -7.68
CA VAL A 433 4.25 3.86 -8.34
C VAL A 433 4.32 2.34 -8.29
N LEU A 434 4.51 1.69 -9.43
CA LEU A 434 4.88 0.27 -9.47
C LEU A 434 6.29 0.10 -8.91
N VAL A 435 6.40 -0.60 -7.79
CA VAL A 435 7.64 -1.00 -7.13
C VAL A 435 7.92 -2.46 -7.50
N PRO A 436 8.90 -2.74 -8.37
CA PRO A 436 9.19 -4.10 -8.77
C PRO A 436 9.83 -4.88 -7.62
N ALA A 437 9.66 -6.20 -7.63
CA ALA A 437 10.23 -7.08 -6.62
C ALA A 437 11.74 -6.91 -6.44
N ILE A 438 12.46 -6.61 -7.53
CA ILE A 438 13.92 -6.39 -7.52
C ILE A 438 14.35 -5.20 -6.64
N VAL A 439 13.47 -4.20 -6.47
CA VAL A 439 13.66 -3.05 -5.57
C VAL A 439 13.22 -3.41 -4.15
N LYS A 440 12.13 -4.17 -4.02
CA LYS A 440 11.58 -4.57 -2.73
C LYS A 440 12.51 -5.55 -2.00
N ASP A 441 13.09 -6.48 -2.74
CA ASP A 441 13.90 -7.60 -2.24
C ASP A 441 15.38 -7.23 -2.07
N ASP A 442 15.69 -5.93 -2.11
CA ASP A 442 17.00 -5.38 -1.77
C ASP A 442 16.85 -4.37 -0.64
N TYR A 443 17.88 -4.19 0.18
CA TYR A 443 17.91 -3.13 1.18
C TYR A 443 19.34 -2.72 1.51
N ASN A 444 19.53 -1.46 1.89
CA ASN A 444 20.75 -0.98 2.51
C ASN A 444 20.55 -0.77 4.01
N TYR A 445 21.50 -1.27 4.80
CA TYR A 445 21.54 -1.05 6.24
C TYR A 445 22.82 -0.31 6.63
N ARG A 446 22.78 0.44 7.74
CA ARG A 446 23.94 1.19 8.24
C ARG A 446 25.11 0.27 8.57
N ASP A 447 26.35 0.70 8.32
CA ASP A 447 27.55 0.01 8.81
C ASP A 447 28.27 0.82 9.91
N PRO A 448 28.41 0.29 11.14
CA PRO A 448 27.82 -0.95 11.63
C PRO A 448 26.31 -0.83 11.84
N ASP A 449 25.59 -1.93 11.63
CA ASP A 449 24.16 -2.01 11.98
C ASP A 449 24.06 -2.01 13.50
N THR A 450 23.42 -1.00 14.08
CA THR A 450 23.41 -0.84 15.53
C THR A 450 22.13 -0.17 15.98
N GLY A 451 21.36 -0.91 16.76
CA GLY A 451 20.09 -0.45 17.32
C GLY A 451 20.22 0.85 18.12
N GLY A 452 19.29 1.77 17.91
CA GLY A 452 19.25 3.08 18.57
C GLY A 452 20.17 4.13 17.94
N THR A 453 20.68 3.88 16.73
CA THR A 453 21.37 4.87 15.91
C THR A 453 20.48 5.31 14.75
N GLU A 454 20.86 6.38 14.04
CA GLU A 454 20.11 6.89 12.90
C GLU A 454 21.05 7.27 11.75
N LEU A 455 20.61 7.00 10.51
CA LEU A 455 21.15 7.62 9.31
C LEU A 455 20.19 8.71 8.84
N LEU A 456 20.72 9.92 8.65
CA LEU A 456 19.96 11.07 8.19
C LEU A 456 20.11 11.21 6.67
N MET A 457 19.00 11.39 5.98
CA MET A 457 18.91 11.64 4.56
C MET A 457 18.27 13.01 4.33
N ARG A 458 18.97 13.88 3.62
CA ARG A 458 18.51 15.22 3.26
C ARG A 458 18.26 15.31 1.77
N PHE A 459 17.06 15.70 1.38
CA PHE A 459 16.67 15.95 0.00
C PHE A 459 16.59 17.46 -0.24
N SER A 460 17.50 17.97 -1.06
CA SER A 460 17.65 19.39 -1.36
C SER A 460 17.41 19.70 -2.83
N GLY A 461 17.06 20.94 -3.15
CA GLY A 461 16.79 21.37 -4.54
C GLY A 461 15.38 21.04 -5.05
N LEU A 462 14.51 20.51 -4.20
CA LEU A 462 13.07 20.39 -4.45
C LEU A 462 12.42 21.77 -4.59
N SER A 463 11.39 21.87 -5.43
CA SER A 463 10.56 23.06 -5.54
C SER A 463 9.67 23.18 -4.30
N ALA A 464 9.23 24.41 -3.96
CA ALA A 464 8.23 24.55 -2.91
C ALA A 464 6.92 23.87 -3.32
N GLY A 465 6.26 23.21 -2.37
CA GLY A 465 5.04 22.43 -2.60
C GLY A 465 4.81 21.38 -1.52
N THR A 466 3.73 20.63 -1.68
CA THR A 466 3.38 19.52 -0.78
C THR A 466 3.90 18.23 -1.39
N TYR A 467 4.48 17.37 -0.55
CA TYR A 467 5.09 16.12 -0.95
C TYR A 467 4.63 14.96 -0.08
N ASN A 468 4.31 13.84 -0.72
CA ASN A 468 4.25 12.54 -0.06
C ASN A 468 5.65 11.93 -0.03
N VAL A 469 6.06 11.46 1.16
CA VAL A 469 7.29 10.69 1.36
C VAL A 469 6.88 9.29 1.78
N THR A 470 6.97 8.34 0.85
CA THR A 470 6.62 6.93 1.07
C THR A 470 7.89 6.11 1.29
N VAL A 471 7.98 5.41 2.40
CA VAL A 471 9.09 4.52 2.76
C VAL A 471 8.61 3.09 2.86
N PHE A 472 9.46 2.14 2.49
CA PHE A 472 9.11 0.73 2.53
C PHE A 472 10.34 -0.16 2.73
N GLU A 473 10.11 -1.30 3.36
CA GLU A 473 11.01 -2.44 3.40
C GLU A 473 10.28 -3.64 2.80
N GLY A 474 10.91 -4.34 1.86
CA GLY A 474 10.29 -5.53 1.25
C GLY A 474 10.43 -6.80 2.05
N ARG A 475 11.31 -6.81 3.05
CA ARG A 475 11.55 -7.94 3.93
C ARG A 475 10.30 -8.30 4.72
N THR A 476 9.87 -9.55 4.59
CA THR A 476 8.72 -10.14 5.30
C THR A 476 9.12 -10.92 6.56
N THR A 477 10.40 -10.85 6.95
CA THR A 477 10.97 -11.60 8.07
C THR A 477 11.51 -10.69 9.18
N ASP A 478 11.24 -9.39 9.12
CA ASP A 478 11.64 -8.44 10.17
C ASP A 478 10.55 -8.28 11.23
N ASN A 479 10.59 -9.14 12.23
CA ASN A 479 9.64 -9.14 13.34
C ASN A 479 9.84 -7.97 14.32
N ASN A 480 10.91 -7.18 14.20
CA ASN A 480 11.14 -6.03 15.06
C ASN A 480 10.45 -4.76 14.54
N GLY A 481 9.98 -4.79 13.29
CA GLY A 481 9.44 -3.64 12.59
C GLY A 481 10.53 -2.67 12.10
N ARG A 482 10.13 -1.76 11.22
CA ARG A 482 10.98 -0.68 10.69
C ARG A 482 10.33 0.67 10.89
N PHE A 483 11.10 1.63 11.40
CA PHE A 483 10.58 2.94 11.78
C PHE A 483 11.53 4.05 11.35
N GLY A 484 10.94 5.21 11.07
CA GLY A 484 11.69 6.36 10.62
C GLY A 484 11.01 7.66 11.01
N LYS A 485 11.69 8.75 10.65
CA LYS A 485 11.22 10.12 10.88
C LYS A 485 11.24 10.87 9.57
N VAL A 486 10.16 11.53 9.22
CA VAL A 486 10.07 12.46 8.08
C VAL A 486 9.74 13.85 8.62
N TRP A 487 10.50 14.86 8.21
CA TRP A 487 10.21 16.25 8.58
C TRP A 487 10.79 17.26 7.59
N ILE A 488 10.43 18.53 7.78
CA ILE A 488 10.97 19.67 7.04
C ILE A 488 11.90 20.47 7.93
N ASP A 489 13.05 20.87 7.38
CA ASP A 489 14.03 21.71 8.08
C ASP A 489 14.89 22.51 7.10
N GLY A 490 15.78 23.34 7.62
CA GLY A 490 16.88 23.91 6.84
C GLY A 490 18.00 22.91 6.57
N ALA A 491 19.16 23.42 6.12
CA ALA A 491 20.36 22.61 5.87
C ALA A 491 20.96 21.96 7.12
N VAL A 492 20.58 22.44 8.32
CA VAL A 492 21.01 21.95 9.61
C VAL A 492 19.78 21.53 10.41
N VAL A 493 19.81 20.32 10.97
CA VAL A 493 18.72 19.78 11.78
C VAL A 493 18.50 20.63 13.04
N SER A 494 17.27 21.07 13.23
CA SER A 494 16.80 21.91 14.32
C SER A 494 15.41 21.53 14.84
N SER A 495 14.57 20.90 14.01
CA SER A 495 13.18 20.55 14.31
C SER A 495 12.84 19.07 14.07
N ALA A 496 13.84 18.18 14.10
CA ALA A 496 13.59 16.75 13.98
C ALA A 496 12.59 16.27 15.06
N PRO A 497 11.59 15.44 14.69
CA PRO A 497 10.70 14.80 15.64
C PRO A 497 11.46 13.97 16.68
N ALA A 498 11.00 13.99 17.92
CA ALA A 498 11.60 13.19 18.99
C ALA A 498 11.34 11.69 18.75
N GLU A 499 10.11 11.36 18.37
CA GLU A 499 9.64 10.01 18.09
C GLU A 499 9.51 9.79 16.58
N GLN A 500 9.47 8.52 16.17
CA GLN A 500 9.12 8.12 14.80
C GLN A 500 7.74 8.68 14.40
N ASN A 501 7.54 8.97 13.12
CA ASN A 501 6.25 9.39 12.57
C ASN A 501 5.86 8.68 11.28
N THR A 502 6.65 7.70 10.83
CA THR A 502 6.31 6.85 9.69
C THR A 502 5.30 5.76 10.07
N GLY A 503 5.31 5.30 11.32
CA GLY A 503 4.77 3.98 11.67
C GLY A 503 5.69 2.85 11.20
N ASN A 504 5.26 1.59 11.43
CA ASN A 504 6.00 0.41 10.99
C ASN A 504 5.88 0.26 9.46
N TYR A 505 7.01 0.25 8.72
CA TYR A 505 7.05 -0.02 7.29
C TYR A 505 7.72 -1.33 6.88
N SER A 506 7.90 -2.27 7.81
CA SER A 506 8.37 -3.61 7.49
C SER A 506 7.31 -4.44 6.76
N GLY A 507 7.73 -5.52 6.10
CA GLY A 507 6.82 -6.51 5.52
C GLY A 507 6.15 -7.43 6.56
N VAL A 508 6.22 -7.08 7.85
CA VAL A 508 5.56 -7.77 8.96
C VAL A 508 4.68 -6.77 9.69
N VAL A 509 3.38 -7.06 9.73
CA VAL A 509 2.40 -6.21 10.40
C VAL A 509 1.97 -6.85 11.72
N GLU A 510 1.68 -6.03 12.73
CA GLU A 510 1.08 -6.55 13.96
C GLU A 510 -0.45 -6.44 13.84
N ILE A 511 -1.13 -7.58 13.73
CA ILE A 511 -2.60 -7.66 13.75
C ILE A 511 -2.99 -8.51 14.95
N ASP A 512 -3.89 -8.00 15.78
CA ASP A 512 -4.35 -8.66 17.01
C ASP A 512 -3.22 -9.15 17.95
N GLY A 513 -2.09 -8.44 17.94
CA GLY A 513 -0.92 -8.75 18.77
C GLY A 513 -0.03 -9.88 18.23
N ALA A 514 -0.26 -10.33 16.99
CA ALA A 514 0.56 -11.31 16.31
C ALA A 514 1.29 -10.70 15.11
N PRO A 515 2.57 -11.06 14.86
CA PRO A 515 3.26 -10.69 13.63
C PRO A 515 2.69 -11.51 12.47
N ILE A 516 2.11 -10.83 11.50
CA ILE A 516 1.53 -11.40 10.29
C ILE A 516 2.34 -10.92 9.08
N VAL A 517 2.62 -11.83 8.15
CA VAL A 517 3.31 -11.50 6.91
C VAL A 517 2.41 -10.63 6.03
N ALA A 518 2.95 -9.52 5.52
CA ALA A 518 2.35 -8.71 4.48
C ALA A 518 3.19 -8.84 3.19
N PRO A 519 2.77 -9.69 2.24
CA PRO A 519 3.55 -9.94 1.02
C PRO A 519 3.75 -8.69 0.16
N GLY A 520 2.73 -7.83 0.12
CA GLY A 520 2.79 -6.52 -0.53
C GLY A 520 3.55 -5.46 0.29
N GLY A 521 4.23 -5.82 1.38
CA GLY A 521 4.84 -4.87 2.31
C GLY A 521 3.80 -4.06 3.08
N GLN A 522 4.27 -3.09 3.87
CA GLN A 522 3.44 -2.09 4.54
C GLN A 522 4.02 -0.70 4.33
N PRO A 523 4.01 -0.17 3.09
CA PRO A 523 4.59 1.14 2.82
C PRO A 523 3.95 2.22 3.72
N ARG A 524 4.77 3.16 4.20
CA ARG A 524 4.32 4.26 5.04
C ARG A 524 4.55 5.59 4.37
N THR A 525 3.50 6.40 4.30
CA THR A 525 3.54 7.71 3.67
C THR A 525 3.37 8.80 4.71
N VAL A 526 4.27 9.77 4.71
CA VAL A 526 4.15 11.02 5.47
C VAL A 526 4.04 12.17 4.48
N THR A 527 2.99 12.98 4.61
CA THR A 527 2.80 14.20 3.81
C THR A 527 3.46 15.39 4.49
N VAL A 528 4.19 16.20 3.73
CA VAL A 528 4.93 17.37 4.22
C VAL A 528 4.78 18.58 3.30
N ASP A 529 4.74 19.78 3.87
CA ASP A 529 4.73 21.05 3.14
C ASP A 529 6.12 21.68 3.12
N LEU A 530 6.69 21.81 1.93
CA LEU A 530 8.03 22.33 1.71
C LEU A 530 7.97 23.79 1.24
N ALA A 531 8.55 24.71 2.00
CA ALA A 531 8.77 26.09 1.55
C ALA A 531 10.12 26.25 0.83
N GLU A 532 10.26 27.37 0.12
CA GLU A 532 11.49 27.69 -0.61
C GLU A 532 12.72 27.70 0.32
N GLY A 533 13.77 26.98 -0.08
CA GLY A 533 15.04 26.90 0.65
C GLY A 533 15.04 25.91 1.82
N GLN A 534 13.91 25.25 2.12
CA GLN A 534 13.86 24.13 3.05
C GLN A 534 14.22 22.81 2.36
N HIS A 535 14.36 21.76 3.16
CA HIS A 535 14.66 20.41 2.71
C HIS A 535 13.73 19.42 3.38
N ILE A 536 13.42 18.34 2.64
CA ILE A 536 12.84 17.15 3.24
C ILE A 536 13.97 16.37 3.92
N TRP A 537 13.73 15.95 5.15
CA TRP A 537 14.61 15.08 5.90
C TRP A 537 13.92 13.76 6.18
N PHE A 538 14.68 12.68 6.06
CA PHE A 538 14.32 11.36 6.53
C PHE A 538 15.40 10.88 7.50
N ALA A 539 15.02 10.20 8.58
CA ALA A 539 15.94 9.44 9.41
C ALA A 539 15.50 7.98 9.42
N GLU A 540 16.38 7.10 8.97
CA GLU A 540 16.25 5.66 9.19
C GLU A 540 16.62 5.37 10.65
N MET A 541 15.73 4.75 11.41
CA MET A 541 16.02 4.38 12.80
C MET A 541 16.48 2.93 12.88
N GLU A 542 17.77 2.74 13.09
CA GLU A 542 18.39 1.43 13.11
C GLU A 542 17.97 0.62 14.35
N ASP A 543 17.75 -0.67 14.16
CA ASP A 543 17.25 -1.60 15.16
C ASP A 543 18.12 -2.87 15.30
N ASN A 544 19.24 -2.97 14.57
CA ASN A 544 20.12 -4.15 14.50
C ASN A 544 19.50 -5.37 13.79
N SER A 545 18.55 -5.17 12.89
CA SER A 545 17.85 -6.26 12.19
C SER A 545 17.89 -6.15 10.66
N GLY A 546 18.48 -5.13 10.03
CA GLY A 546 18.22 -4.84 8.61
C GLY A 546 18.23 -3.35 8.27
N GLY A 547 17.53 -2.95 7.20
CA GLY A 547 17.54 -1.57 6.72
C GLY A 547 16.40 -1.24 5.75
N ILE A 548 16.59 -0.19 4.96
CA ILE A 548 15.56 0.36 4.07
C ILE A 548 15.70 -0.21 2.65
N SER A 549 14.59 -0.63 2.05
CA SER A 549 14.55 -1.08 0.65
C SER A 549 14.36 0.08 -0.33
N GLY A 550 13.46 1.01 -0.01
CA GLY A 550 13.23 2.13 -0.91
C GLY A 550 12.45 3.29 -0.31
N LEU A 551 12.48 4.39 -1.06
CA LEU A 551 11.84 5.64 -0.70
C LEU A 551 11.31 6.32 -1.98
N ILE A 552 10.07 6.79 -1.94
CA ILE A 552 9.42 7.56 -3.01
C ILE A 552 9.11 8.96 -2.46
N ILE A 553 9.53 10.01 -3.18
CA ILE A 553 9.09 11.39 -2.94
C ILE A 553 8.27 11.82 -4.15
N ARG A 554 6.99 12.09 -3.91
CA ARG A 554 6.05 12.53 -4.96
C ARG A 554 5.43 13.86 -4.61
N GLY A 555 5.55 14.83 -5.50
CA GLY A 555 4.85 16.11 -5.37
C GLY A 555 3.35 15.91 -5.59
N VAL A 556 2.54 16.27 -4.61
CA VAL A 556 1.08 16.23 -4.73
C VAL A 556 0.57 17.60 -5.16
N GLU A 557 -0.54 17.65 -5.88
CA GLU A 557 -1.20 18.94 -6.08
C GLU A 557 -1.50 19.52 -4.70
N LYS A 558 -1.18 20.80 -4.54
CA LYS A 558 -1.56 21.54 -3.34
C LYS A 558 -3.07 21.57 -3.36
N ASP A 559 -3.67 20.71 -2.54
CA ASP A 559 -5.10 20.58 -2.42
C ASP A 559 -5.67 21.97 -2.11
N PRO A 560 -6.51 22.55 -2.98
CA PRO A 560 -7.03 23.90 -2.79
C PRO A 560 -7.90 24.00 -1.54
N VAL A 561 -8.28 22.86 -0.95
CA VAL A 561 -9.17 22.78 0.21
C VAL A 561 -8.40 22.80 1.54
N THR A 562 -7.18 22.27 1.61
CA THR A 562 -6.44 22.09 2.88
C THR A 562 -5.41 23.16 3.18
N ASP A 563 -5.03 23.98 2.21
CA ASP A 563 -4.24 25.20 2.43
C ASP A 563 -4.96 26.45 1.91
N GLY A 564 -6.29 26.45 2.01
CA GLY A 564 -7.04 27.69 2.04
C GLY A 564 -6.79 28.33 3.40
N GLY A 565 -6.09 29.46 3.43
CA GLY A 565 -5.87 30.27 4.61
C GLY A 565 -7.04 30.20 5.59
N SER A 566 -6.77 30.01 6.88
CA SER A 566 -7.84 29.87 7.87
C SER A 566 -8.19 31.23 8.47
N ILE A 567 -9.48 31.52 8.66
CA ILE A 567 -9.89 32.62 9.54
C ILE A 567 -9.91 32.07 10.97
N SER A 568 -8.94 32.49 11.77
CA SER A 568 -8.75 32.03 13.15
C SER A 568 -9.60 32.82 14.15
N SER A 569 -9.95 34.09 13.86
CA SER A 569 -10.88 34.84 14.69
C SER A 569 -11.59 35.98 13.94
N ILE A 570 -12.81 36.30 14.39
CA ILE A 570 -13.57 37.49 13.97
C ILE A 570 -14.08 38.19 15.23
N ALA A 571 -13.67 39.44 15.42
CA ALA A 571 -14.06 40.23 16.59
C ALA A 571 -14.49 41.66 16.21
N LEU A 572 -15.31 42.29 17.05
CA LEU A 572 -15.64 43.72 16.94
C LEU A 572 -14.78 44.53 17.91
N THR A 573 -13.90 45.39 17.37
CA THR A 573 -13.00 46.25 18.15
C THR A 573 -13.08 47.67 17.61
N ASP A 574 -13.32 48.65 18.49
CA ASP A 574 -13.42 50.08 18.13
C ASP A 574 -14.40 50.38 16.96
N LYS A 575 -15.48 49.60 16.86
CA LYS A 575 -16.51 49.64 15.81
C LYS A 575 -16.05 49.14 14.43
N ASN A 576 -14.87 48.54 14.33
CA ASN A 576 -14.44 47.79 13.16
C ASN A 576 -14.57 46.28 13.39
N VAL A 577 -14.71 45.52 12.31
CA VAL A 577 -14.53 44.07 12.29
C VAL A 577 -13.04 43.80 12.18
N VAL A 578 -12.48 43.03 13.11
CA VAL A 578 -11.08 42.58 13.10
C VAL A 578 -11.07 41.10 12.78
N ILE A 579 -10.35 40.72 11.73
CA ILE A 579 -10.24 39.36 11.22
C ILE A 579 -8.79 38.92 11.40
N GLU A 580 -8.57 37.88 12.20
CA GLU A 580 -7.29 37.17 12.25
C GLU A 580 -7.39 35.99 11.29
N PHE A 581 -6.39 35.88 10.44
CA PHE A 581 -6.31 34.83 9.44
C PHE A 581 -4.85 34.41 9.20
N ASP A 582 -4.69 33.24 8.59
CA ASP A 582 -3.47 32.83 7.87
C ASP A 582 -3.75 32.86 6.36
N GLY A 583 -2.70 32.92 5.54
CA GLY A 583 -2.84 33.03 4.08
C GLY A 583 -3.23 34.43 3.59
N THR A 584 -3.98 34.48 2.48
CA THR A 584 -4.45 35.65 1.75
C THR A 584 -5.90 35.91 2.11
N LEU A 585 -6.21 37.07 2.72
CA LEU A 585 -7.59 37.44 2.95
C LEU A 585 -8.24 37.86 1.62
N MET A 586 -9.34 37.19 1.27
CA MET A 586 -10.13 37.50 0.08
C MET A 586 -11.48 38.11 0.50
N SER A 587 -12.10 38.90 -0.38
CA SER A 587 -13.43 39.48 -0.15
C SER A 587 -14.34 39.46 -1.37
N ALA A 588 -15.65 39.40 -1.12
CA ALA A 588 -16.71 39.43 -2.14
C ALA A 588 -17.97 40.15 -1.64
N ASP A 589 -18.78 40.69 -2.55
CA ASP A 589 -20.03 41.41 -2.22
C ASP A 589 -21.24 40.48 -2.03
N SER A 590 -21.11 39.20 -2.43
CA SER A 590 -22.11 38.15 -2.27
C SER A 590 -21.45 36.84 -1.85
N ILE A 591 -22.19 35.97 -1.17
CA ILE A 591 -21.68 34.70 -0.64
C ILE A 591 -21.10 33.78 -1.74
N ASP A 592 -21.66 33.81 -2.95
CA ASP A 592 -21.21 33.05 -4.11
C ASP A 592 -20.52 33.95 -5.17
N GLY A 593 -20.05 35.15 -4.78
CA GLY A 593 -19.43 36.10 -5.70
C GLY A 593 -17.96 35.79 -5.98
N PRO A 594 -17.34 36.43 -6.99
CA PRO A 594 -15.90 36.29 -7.20
C PRO A 594 -15.15 36.90 -6.01
N PHE A 595 -14.41 36.07 -5.29
CA PHE A 595 -13.52 36.50 -4.21
C PHE A 595 -12.23 37.08 -4.80
N ASN A 596 -11.87 38.27 -4.34
CA ASN A 596 -10.65 38.96 -4.75
C ASN A 596 -9.79 39.27 -3.53
N ALA A 597 -8.47 39.21 -3.69
CA ALA A 597 -7.53 39.52 -2.63
C ALA A 597 -7.77 40.94 -2.09
N VAL A 598 -7.78 41.05 -0.76
CA VAL A 598 -7.86 42.34 -0.07
C VAL A 598 -6.48 42.99 -0.13
N ASP A 599 -6.36 44.05 -0.93
CA ASP A 599 -5.10 44.75 -1.16
C ASP A 599 -4.39 45.15 0.14
N GLY A 600 -3.19 44.60 0.34
CA GLY A 600 -2.33 44.92 1.48
C GLY A 600 -2.83 44.39 2.82
N ALA A 601 -3.75 43.41 2.84
CA ALA A 601 -4.19 42.78 4.08
C ALA A 601 -3.03 42.04 4.77
N THR A 602 -2.89 42.28 6.08
CA THR A 602 -2.02 41.52 6.99
C THR A 602 -2.84 41.17 8.22
N SER A 603 -2.66 39.98 8.77
CA SER A 603 -3.36 39.53 9.99
C SER A 603 -2.78 40.20 11.25
N PRO A 604 -3.61 40.74 12.16
CA PRO A 604 -5.06 40.96 12.02
C PRO A 604 -5.40 42.09 11.04
N HIS A 605 -6.39 41.88 10.18
CA HIS A 605 -6.91 42.91 9.27
C HIS A 605 -8.18 43.55 9.83
N SER A 606 -8.33 44.87 9.66
CA SER A 606 -9.46 45.63 10.20
C SER A 606 -10.32 46.23 9.09
N VAL A 607 -11.61 45.89 9.12
CA VAL A 607 -12.61 46.32 8.14
C VAL A 607 -13.62 47.23 8.82
N THR A 608 -13.90 48.38 8.21
CA THR A 608 -15.01 49.23 8.65
C THR A 608 -16.33 48.67 8.11
N PRO A 609 -17.33 48.35 8.97
CA PRO A 609 -18.61 47.82 8.52
C PRO A 609 -19.52 48.94 7.99
N ASP A 610 -19.19 49.50 6.82
CA ASP A 610 -19.93 50.58 6.16
C ASP A 610 -20.92 50.08 5.08
N GLN A 611 -20.89 48.78 4.78
CA GLN A 611 -21.80 48.10 3.86
C GLN A 611 -22.91 47.31 4.57
N ALA A 612 -23.93 46.90 3.81
CA ALA A 612 -24.99 46.03 4.32
C ALA A 612 -24.49 44.60 4.61
N SER A 613 -23.57 44.10 3.79
CA SER A 613 -22.89 42.80 3.94
C SER A 613 -21.60 42.80 3.10
N GLN A 614 -20.57 42.12 3.59
CA GLN A 614 -19.34 41.78 2.87
C GLN A 614 -18.94 40.37 3.33
N PHE A 615 -18.45 39.55 2.41
CA PHE A 615 -18.03 38.17 2.69
C PHE A 615 -16.52 38.08 2.61
N PHE A 616 -15.92 37.31 3.52
CA PHE A 616 -14.47 37.08 3.58
C PHE A 616 -14.19 35.59 3.68
N ILE A 617 -13.16 35.16 2.96
CA ILE A 617 -12.50 33.86 3.10
C ILE A 617 -11.00 34.12 3.24
N ALA A 618 -10.25 33.13 3.69
CA ALA A 618 -8.81 33.16 3.58
C ALA A 618 -8.36 32.00 2.68
N GLU A 619 -7.33 32.27 1.88
CA GLU A 619 -6.76 31.38 0.86
C GLU A 619 -5.25 31.31 0.94
#